data_AF-A0A5F0LN81-F1
#
_entry.id   AF-A0A5F0LN81-F1
#
_cell.length_a   1.000
_cell.length_b   1.000
_cell.length_c   1.000
_cell.angle_alpha   90.00
_cell.angle_beta   90.00
_cell.angle_gamma   90.00
#
_symmetry.space_group_name_H-M   'P 1'
#
loop_
_entity.id
_entity.type
_entity.pdbx_description
1 polymer ?
#
loop_
_entity_poly.entity_id
_entity_poly.type
_entity_poly.pdbx_seq_one_letter_code
_entity_poly.pdbx_strand_id
1 'polypeptide(L)'
;RKVAGKALPALNKPVVDWSIARAQKSLDDSLRRLRRGWLDVLFLHEPVQALIATEEWQRWLESLVQAGKIRHFGIAGEAPMIAAMLQAAPSLAQIVQVRDSLDKRQADVLAQHQRALQFTYGYMAGGAQPGSDGAAVLRQALQRNPGGSILVSTRRVERVAELARAGS
;
A
#
# COMPACT_ATOMS: atom_id res chain seq x y z
N ARG A 1 -11.29 -44.79 28.79
CA ARG A 1 -12.36 -44.53 27.77
C ARG A 1 -13.07 -43.26 28.25
N LYS A 2 -13.03 -42.10 27.60
CA LYS A 2 -13.18 -41.77 26.18
C LYS A 2 -12.29 -40.55 25.85
N VAL A 3 -11.62 -40.63 24.71
CA VAL A 3 -10.85 -39.57 24.05
C VAL A 3 -11.84 -38.55 23.49
N ALA A 4 -11.62 -37.25 23.66
CA ALA A 4 -12.38 -36.20 22.99
C ALA A 4 -11.40 -35.11 22.52
N GLY A 5 -11.31 -34.99 21.20
CA GLY A 5 -10.30 -34.21 20.50
C GLY A 5 -10.27 -32.73 20.89
N LYS A 6 -9.06 -32.21 21.02
CA LYS A 6 -8.80 -30.78 20.83
C LYS A 6 -9.25 -30.44 19.41
N ALA A 7 -10.41 -29.82 19.28
CA ALA A 7 -10.82 -29.20 18.03
C ALA A 7 -9.88 -28.01 17.77
N LEU A 8 -9.03 -28.16 16.75
CA LEU A 8 -8.29 -27.06 16.16
C LEU A 8 -9.30 -26.02 15.65
N PRO A 9 -9.15 -24.73 15.95
CA PRO A 9 -9.94 -23.71 15.25
C PRO A 9 -9.44 -23.69 13.80
N ALA A 10 -10.19 -24.34 12.91
CA ALA A 10 -9.99 -24.24 11.47
C ALA A 10 -10.27 -22.79 11.04
N LEU A 11 -9.19 -22.02 10.90
CA LEU A 11 -8.87 -21.16 9.77
C LEU A 11 -10.06 -20.67 8.92
N ASN A 12 -10.93 -19.83 9.49
CA ASN A 12 -11.74 -18.91 8.69
C ASN A 12 -10.98 -17.59 8.52
N LYS A 13 -9.88 -17.62 7.78
CA LYS A 13 -9.43 -16.41 7.07
C LYS A 13 -10.32 -16.30 5.83
N PRO A 14 -11.02 -15.19 5.60
CA PRO A 14 -11.68 -14.98 4.32
C PRO A 14 -10.64 -15.17 3.22
N VAL A 15 -10.83 -16.17 2.36
CA VAL A 15 -9.99 -16.35 1.18
C VAL A 15 -10.24 -15.13 0.31
N VAL A 16 -9.22 -14.28 0.19
CA VAL A 16 -9.29 -13.10 -0.67
C VAL A 16 -9.28 -13.58 -2.11
N ASP A 17 -10.32 -13.23 -2.87
CA ASP A 17 -10.44 -13.54 -4.30
C ASP A 17 -9.49 -12.64 -5.12
N TRP A 18 -8.41 -13.25 -5.62
CA TRP A 18 -7.39 -12.65 -6.50
C TRP A 18 -7.63 -12.96 -7.98
N SER A 19 -8.90 -13.03 -8.43
CA SER A 19 -9.22 -13.14 -9.86
C SER A 19 -9.17 -11.78 -10.57
N ILE A 20 -8.74 -11.79 -11.84
CA ILE A 20 -8.76 -10.61 -12.72
C ILE A 20 -10.18 -10.07 -12.90
N ALA A 21 -11.19 -10.94 -12.96
CA ALA A 21 -12.59 -10.54 -13.05
C ALA A 21 -13.03 -9.71 -11.82
N ARG A 22 -12.62 -10.13 -10.61
CA ARG A 22 -12.91 -9.38 -9.38
C ARG A 22 -12.17 -8.04 -9.36
N ALA A 23 -10.91 -8.03 -9.79
CA ALA A 23 -10.08 -6.83 -9.89
C ALA A 23 -10.66 -5.81 -10.89
N GLN A 24 -11.06 -6.27 -12.08
CA GLN A 24 -11.72 -5.46 -13.11
C GLN A 24 -13.00 -4.83 -12.58
N LYS A 25 -13.85 -5.62 -11.93
CA LYS A 25 -15.06 -5.10 -11.28
C LYS A 25 -14.74 -4.04 -10.23
N SER A 26 -13.71 -4.27 -9.41
CA SER A 26 -13.27 -3.31 -8.38
C SER A 26 -12.80 -1.98 -8.98
N LEU A 27 -12.04 -2.05 -10.09
CA LEU A 27 -11.60 -0.88 -10.84
C LEU A 27 -12.78 -0.09 -11.42
N ASP A 28 -13.69 -0.76 -12.12
CA ASP A 28 -14.85 -0.10 -12.74
C ASP A 28 -15.77 0.52 -11.68
N ASP A 29 -15.99 -0.17 -10.56
CA ASP A 29 -16.75 0.37 -9.43
C ASP A 29 -16.07 1.61 -8.82
N SER A 30 -14.73 1.64 -8.77
CA SER A 30 -13.95 2.77 -8.26
C SER A 30 -14.02 3.98 -9.18
N LEU A 31 -13.82 3.79 -10.49
CA LEU A 31 -13.96 4.83 -11.51
C LEU A 31 -15.36 5.46 -11.48
N ARG A 32 -16.41 4.64 -11.38
CA ARG A 32 -17.79 5.11 -11.26
C ARG A 32 -18.02 5.95 -10.00
N ARG A 33 -17.56 5.48 -8.83
CA ARG A 33 -17.71 6.21 -7.56
C ARG A 33 -16.98 7.55 -7.56
N LEU A 34 -15.77 7.57 -8.13
CA LEU A 34 -14.94 8.78 -8.24
C LEU A 34 -15.40 9.71 -9.36
N ARG A 35 -16.30 9.25 -10.24
CA ARG A 35 -16.72 9.96 -11.47
C ARG A 35 -15.53 10.35 -12.34
N ARG A 36 -14.62 9.39 -12.56
CA ARG A 36 -13.40 9.55 -13.36
C ARG A 36 -13.35 8.52 -14.48
N GLY A 37 -12.70 8.88 -15.59
CA GLY A 37 -12.40 7.96 -16.69
C GLY A 37 -11.09 7.20 -16.52
N TRP A 38 -10.19 7.66 -15.62
CA TRP A 38 -8.91 7.01 -15.35
C TRP A 38 -8.47 7.18 -13.89
N LEU A 39 -7.47 6.40 -13.49
CA LEU A 39 -6.70 6.57 -12.25
C LEU A 39 -5.24 6.90 -12.56
N ASP A 40 -4.61 7.79 -11.80
CA ASP A 40 -3.18 8.06 -11.97
C ASP A 40 -2.35 6.86 -11.49
N VAL A 41 -2.73 6.23 -10.39
CA VAL A 41 -2.08 5.01 -9.88
C VAL A 41 -3.13 3.99 -9.42
N LEU A 42 -2.98 2.73 -9.83
CA LEU A 42 -3.73 1.59 -9.29
C LEU A 42 -2.80 0.70 -8.46
N PHE A 43 -3.08 0.54 -7.17
CA PHE A 43 -2.33 -0.36 -6.30
C PHE A 43 -3.04 -1.71 -6.13
N LEU A 44 -2.28 -2.79 -6.24
CA LEU A 44 -2.65 -4.08 -5.65
C LEU A 44 -2.45 -3.96 -4.13
N HIS A 45 -3.53 -4.02 -3.37
CA HIS A 45 -3.48 -3.85 -1.91
C HIS A 45 -3.26 -5.19 -1.22
N GLU A 46 -2.15 -5.31 -0.50
CA GLU A 46 -1.70 -6.50 0.22
C GLU A 46 -1.77 -7.80 -0.60
N PRO A 47 -1.14 -7.82 -1.80
CA PRO A 47 -1.06 -9.01 -2.64
C PRO A 47 -0.46 -10.21 -1.91
N VAL A 48 -1.14 -11.35 -2.02
CA VAL A 48 -0.62 -12.64 -1.58
C VAL A 48 0.03 -13.30 -2.78
N GLN A 49 1.37 -13.29 -2.81
CA GLN A 49 2.17 -13.80 -3.93
C GLN A 49 1.72 -15.18 -4.43
N ALA A 50 1.39 -16.10 -3.52
CA ALA A 50 0.97 -17.46 -3.87
C ALA A 50 -0.39 -17.55 -4.59
N LEU A 51 -1.19 -16.48 -4.57
CA LEU A 51 -2.52 -16.42 -5.19
C LEU A 51 -2.53 -15.60 -6.50
N ILE A 52 -1.38 -15.11 -6.94
CA ILE A 52 -1.25 -14.20 -8.08
C ILE A 52 -0.40 -14.87 -9.16
N ALA A 53 -1.00 -15.11 -10.32
CA ALA A 53 -0.27 -15.45 -11.52
C ALA A 53 0.40 -14.18 -12.09
N THR A 54 1.66 -13.95 -11.72
CA THR A 54 2.40 -12.70 -12.01
C THR A 54 2.26 -12.23 -13.45
N GLU A 55 2.47 -13.11 -14.43
CA GLU A 55 2.41 -12.73 -15.84
C GLU A 55 1.00 -12.34 -16.31
N GLU A 56 -0.03 -13.04 -15.83
CA GLU A 56 -1.43 -12.72 -16.17
C GLU A 56 -1.83 -11.35 -15.63
N TRP A 57 -1.48 -11.10 -14.36
CA TRP A 57 -1.71 -9.82 -13.71
C TRP A 57 -0.93 -8.69 -14.37
N GLN A 58 0.32 -8.93 -14.76
CA GLN A 58 1.14 -7.96 -15.46
C GLN A 58 0.50 -7.59 -16.81
N ARG A 59 0.13 -8.59 -17.63
CA ARG A 59 -0.53 -8.35 -18.93
C ARG A 59 -1.84 -7.58 -18.78
N TRP A 60 -2.64 -7.91 -17.77
CA TRP A 60 -3.88 -7.17 -17.50
C TRP A 60 -3.60 -5.71 -17.12
N LEU A 61 -2.67 -5.45 -16.20
CA LEU A 61 -2.30 -4.09 -15.80
C LEU A 61 -1.72 -3.27 -16.96
N GLU A 62 -0.85 -3.86 -17.78
CA GLU A 62 -0.31 -3.23 -18.99
C GLU A 62 -1.42 -2.90 -20.01
N SER A 63 -2.40 -3.78 -20.17
CA SER A 63 -3.57 -3.51 -21.04
C SER A 63 -4.39 -2.31 -20.56
N LEU A 64 -4.52 -2.13 -19.23
CA LEU A 64 -5.21 -0.98 -18.66
C LEU A 64 -4.43 0.32 -18.85
N VAL A 65 -3.09 0.26 -18.79
CA VAL A 65 -2.21 1.39 -19.11
C VAL A 65 -2.36 1.77 -20.57
N GLN A 66 -2.28 0.80 -21.48
CA GLN A 66 -2.45 1.03 -22.92
C GLN A 66 -3.83 1.61 -23.28
N ALA A 67 -4.88 1.17 -22.59
CA ALA A 67 -6.23 1.69 -22.76
C ALA A 67 -6.46 3.07 -22.12
N GLY A 68 -5.47 3.62 -21.39
CA GLY A 68 -5.59 4.88 -20.67
C GLY A 68 -6.51 4.84 -19.44
N LYS A 69 -6.94 3.66 -18.98
CA LYS A 69 -7.77 3.49 -17.77
C LYS A 69 -6.97 3.72 -16.49
N ILE A 70 -5.67 3.45 -16.53
CA ILE A 70 -4.73 3.78 -15.45
C ILE A 70 -3.45 4.36 -16.07
N ARG A 71 -2.71 5.21 -15.35
CA ARG A 71 -1.40 5.70 -15.84
C ARG A 71 -0.23 4.88 -15.31
N HIS A 72 -0.32 4.48 -14.05
CA HIS A 72 0.68 3.65 -13.39
C HIS A 72 0.01 2.57 -12.53
N PHE A 73 0.78 1.56 -12.16
CA PHE A 73 0.36 0.56 -11.19
C PHE A 73 1.47 0.21 -10.21
N GLY A 74 1.11 -0.50 -9.16
CA GLY A 74 2.05 -0.87 -8.12
C GLY A 74 1.46 -1.79 -7.07
N ILE A 75 2.20 -1.97 -5.98
CA ILE A 75 1.77 -2.73 -4.80
C ILE A 75 1.74 -1.84 -3.57
N ALA A 76 0.80 -2.11 -2.66
CA ALA A 76 0.65 -1.39 -1.40
C ALA A 76 0.51 -2.34 -0.21
N GLY A 77 1.19 -2.09 0.91
CA GLY A 77 0.94 -2.81 2.17
C GLY A 77 2.10 -2.83 3.15
N GLU A 78 2.18 -3.89 3.97
CA GLU A 78 3.20 -4.05 5.01
C GLU A 78 4.54 -4.55 4.46
N ALA A 79 5.64 -4.18 5.13
CA ALA A 79 7.00 -4.50 4.67
C ALA A 79 7.28 -5.98 4.38
N PRO A 80 6.81 -6.97 5.18
CA PRO A 80 7.02 -8.38 4.85
C PRO A 80 6.37 -8.82 3.53
N MET A 81 5.18 -8.28 3.22
CA MET A 81 4.50 -8.55 1.96
C MET A 81 5.23 -7.86 0.81
N ILE A 82 5.66 -6.61 1.00
CA ILE A 82 6.45 -5.88 0.00
C ILE A 82 7.74 -6.64 -0.33
N ALA A 83 8.48 -7.14 0.66
CA ALA A 83 9.67 -7.97 0.44
C ALA A 83 9.35 -9.20 -0.43
N ALA A 84 8.29 -9.94 -0.08
CA ALA A 84 7.89 -11.13 -0.82
C ALA A 84 7.54 -10.83 -2.29
N MET A 85 6.84 -9.73 -2.54
CA MET A 85 6.48 -9.30 -3.90
C MET A 85 7.68 -8.78 -4.69
N LEU A 86 8.59 -8.01 -4.07
CA LEU A 86 9.80 -7.55 -4.74
C LEU A 86 10.71 -8.72 -5.14
N GLN A 87 10.74 -9.79 -4.33
CA GLN A 87 11.52 -10.99 -4.63
C GLN A 87 10.91 -11.85 -5.74
N ALA A 88 9.58 -12.04 -5.72
CA ALA A 88 8.92 -13.02 -6.57
C ALA A 88 8.20 -12.44 -7.80
N ALA A 89 7.80 -11.17 -7.74
CA ALA A 89 6.99 -10.51 -8.76
C ALA A 89 7.36 -9.02 -8.92
N PRO A 90 8.65 -8.67 -9.13
CA PRO A 90 9.09 -7.27 -9.19
C PRO A 90 8.43 -6.47 -10.32
N SER A 91 7.98 -7.12 -11.41
CA SER A 91 7.28 -6.46 -12.51
C SER A 91 5.93 -5.85 -12.11
N LEU A 92 5.29 -6.35 -11.06
CA LEU A 92 4.04 -5.79 -10.51
C LEU A 92 4.28 -4.57 -9.60
N ALA A 93 5.53 -4.32 -9.22
CA ALA A 93 5.89 -3.36 -8.18
C ALA A 93 6.48 -2.05 -8.76
N GLN A 94 6.03 -1.57 -9.92
CA GLN A 94 6.58 -0.34 -10.52
C GLN A 94 6.56 0.84 -9.54
N ILE A 95 5.46 0.97 -8.80
CA ILE A 95 5.31 1.87 -7.66
C ILE A 95 5.06 1.04 -6.39
N VAL A 96 5.64 1.45 -5.27
CA VAL A 96 5.43 0.85 -3.96
C VAL A 96 4.88 1.86 -2.98
N GLN A 97 3.81 1.48 -2.30
CA GLN A 97 3.31 2.14 -1.10
C GLN A 97 3.51 1.22 0.11
N VAL A 98 4.36 1.61 1.06
CA VAL A 98 4.72 0.75 2.19
C VAL A 98 4.47 1.43 3.53
N ARG A 99 4.02 0.67 4.54
CA ARG A 99 3.95 1.20 5.90
C ARG A 99 5.34 1.60 6.37
N ASP A 100 5.43 2.71 7.08
CA ASP A 100 6.64 3.15 7.75
C ASP A 100 6.32 3.93 9.03
N SER A 101 7.27 3.94 9.95
CA SER A 101 7.29 4.80 11.13
C SER A 101 8.72 5.20 11.46
N LEU A 102 8.89 6.32 12.18
CA LEU A 102 10.22 6.85 12.49
C LEU A 102 11.06 5.90 13.36
N ASP A 103 10.40 5.13 14.22
CA ASP A 103 11.01 4.16 15.14
C ASP A 103 11.33 2.83 14.48
N LYS A 104 10.36 2.24 13.76
CA LYS A 104 10.50 0.88 13.20
C LYS A 104 11.10 0.85 11.82
N ARG A 105 11.01 1.95 11.06
CA ARG A 105 11.63 2.10 9.75
C ARG A 105 11.32 0.96 8.76
N GLN A 106 10.09 0.45 8.77
CA GLN A 106 9.68 -0.72 7.97
C GLN A 106 9.93 -0.52 6.47
N ALA A 107 9.91 0.71 5.96
CA ALA A 107 10.18 1.01 4.55
C ALA A 107 11.64 0.77 4.14
N ASP A 108 12.57 0.51 5.07
CA ASP A 108 13.96 0.15 4.75
C ASP A 108 14.06 -1.15 3.91
N VAL A 109 12.97 -1.95 3.86
CA VAL A 109 12.82 -3.06 2.90
C VAL A 109 13.05 -2.62 1.44
N LEU A 110 12.68 -1.39 1.07
CA LEU A 110 12.91 -0.92 -0.30
C LEU A 110 14.39 -0.73 -0.59
N ALA A 111 15.15 -0.19 0.37
CA ALA A 111 16.58 0.02 0.24
C ALA A 111 17.35 -1.32 0.13
N GLN A 112 16.89 -2.36 0.85
CA GLN A 112 17.43 -3.72 0.74
C GLN A 112 17.31 -4.30 -0.68
N HIS A 113 16.30 -3.85 -1.43
CA HIS A 113 16.09 -4.20 -2.83
C HIS A 113 16.59 -3.12 -3.81
N GLN A 114 17.50 -2.23 -3.36
CA GLN A 114 18.09 -1.16 -4.17
C GLN A 114 17.06 -0.16 -4.74
N ARG A 115 15.97 0.08 -4.01
CA ARG A 115 14.92 1.04 -4.40
C ARG A 115 14.87 2.19 -3.41
N ALA A 116 14.70 3.40 -3.94
CA ALA A 116 14.37 4.56 -3.12
C ALA A 116 12.96 4.40 -2.52
N LEU A 117 12.73 5.06 -1.39
CA LEU A 117 11.38 5.20 -0.84
C LEU A 117 10.52 5.99 -1.85
N GLN A 118 9.27 5.56 -2.02
CA GLN A 118 8.31 6.16 -2.94
C GLN A 118 7.12 6.68 -2.14
N PHE A 119 6.08 5.87 -1.93
CA PHE A 119 4.96 6.24 -1.07
C PHE A 119 5.09 5.57 0.29
N THR A 120 5.10 6.34 1.37
CA THR A 120 5.11 5.78 2.74
C THR A 120 3.94 6.30 3.57
N TYR A 121 3.46 5.50 4.51
CA TYR A 121 2.30 5.85 5.33
C TYR A 121 2.42 5.27 6.75
N GLY A 122 1.68 5.82 7.70
CA GLY A 122 1.57 5.25 9.05
C GLY A 122 2.36 5.95 10.15
N TYR A 123 3.13 7.00 9.84
CA TYR A 123 3.91 7.77 10.82
C TYR A 123 3.09 8.34 11.99
N MET A 124 1.79 8.59 11.79
CA MET A 124 0.88 9.14 12.81
C MET A 124 0.04 8.08 13.55
N ALA A 125 0.12 6.80 13.14
CA ALA A 125 -0.68 5.72 13.72
C ALA A 125 -0.06 5.15 15.01
N GLY A 126 1.25 5.31 15.18
CA GLY A 126 1.96 4.92 16.40
C GLY A 126 1.73 5.95 17.49
N GLY A 127 0.65 5.77 18.25
CA GLY A 127 0.40 6.42 19.55
C GLY A 127 1.06 7.78 19.71
N ALA A 128 0.54 8.80 19.02
CA ALA A 128 0.83 10.19 19.34
C ALA A 128 0.72 10.33 20.87
N GLN A 129 1.84 10.54 21.55
CA GLN A 129 1.76 10.96 22.95
C GLN A 129 0.89 12.22 22.98
N PRO A 130 0.05 12.41 24.01
CA PRO A 130 -0.70 13.66 24.17
C PRO A 130 0.27 14.84 24.06
N GLY A 131 0.13 15.66 23.01
CA GLY A 131 1.05 16.76 22.70
C GLY A 131 2.10 16.51 21.60
N SER A 132 2.11 15.35 20.92
CA SER A 132 3.03 15.13 19.80
C SER A 132 2.73 16.09 18.65
N ASP A 133 3.73 16.90 18.27
CA ASP A 133 3.66 17.81 17.12
C ASP A 133 3.62 16.99 15.82
N GLY A 134 2.43 16.87 15.23
CA GLY A 134 2.23 16.16 13.97
C GLY A 134 3.01 16.77 12.80
N ALA A 135 3.25 18.07 12.82
CA ALA A 135 4.10 18.75 11.85
C ALA A 135 5.58 18.37 12.05
N ALA A 136 6.06 18.22 13.29
CA ALA A 136 7.41 17.72 13.54
C ALA A 136 7.59 16.27 13.05
N VAL A 137 6.60 15.40 13.29
CA VAL A 137 6.63 14.02 12.78
C VAL A 137 6.66 14.01 11.25
N LEU A 138 5.84 14.84 10.60
CA LEU A 138 5.81 14.93 9.14
C LEU A 138 7.15 15.45 8.58
N ARG A 139 7.76 16.48 9.19
CA ARG A 139 9.08 16.98 8.76
C ARG A 139 10.15 15.89 8.80
N GLN A 140 10.18 15.09 9.87
CA GLN A 140 11.12 13.96 9.98
C GLN A 140 10.82 12.86 8.97
N ALA A 141 9.54 12.56 8.71
CA ALA A 141 9.14 11.59 7.68
C ALA A 141 9.58 12.06 6.28
N LEU A 142 9.44 13.35 5.97
CA LEU A 142 9.88 13.93 4.69
C LEU A 142 11.40 13.90 4.53
N GLN A 143 12.17 14.19 5.59
CA GLN A 143 13.63 14.05 5.56
C GLN A 143 14.07 12.61 5.27
N ARG A 144 13.31 11.63 5.77
CA ARG A 144 13.55 10.20 5.52
C ARG A 144 13.16 9.75 4.12
N ASN A 145 12.17 10.40 3.50
CA ASN A 145 11.70 10.09 2.15
C ASN A 145 11.84 11.32 1.22
N PRO A 146 13.06 11.81 0.96
CA PRO A 146 13.28 13.12 0.33
C PRO A 146 12.84 13.17 -1.14
N GLY A 147 12.77 12.03 -1.83
CA GLY A 147 12.32 11.93 -3.22
C GLY A 147 10.92 11.33 -3.39
N GLY A 148 10.22 11.06 -2.30
CA GLY A 148 8.93 10.38 -2.33
C GLY A 148 7.80 11.20 -1.74
N SER A 149 6.72 10.52 -1.38
CA SER A 149 5.49 11.09 -0.84
C SER A 149 5.10 10.42 0.47
N ILE A 150 4.66 11.23 1.42
CA ILE A 150 4.13 10.76 2.71
C ILE A 150 2.61 10.87 2.70
N LEU A 151 1.91 9.76 2.93
CA LEU A 151 0.47 9.77 3.09
C LEU A 151 0.12 10.06 4.55
N VAL A 152 -0.64 11.14 4.73
CA VAL A 152 -1.22 11.57 6.00
C VAL A 152 -2.74 11.61 5.87
N SER A 153 -3.46 11.35 6.97
CA SER A 153 -4.91 11.47 7.00
C SER A 153 -5.35 12.24 8.24
N THR A 154 -6.35 13.11 8.07
CA THR A 154 -6.96 13.87 9.15
C THR A 154 -8.41 14.15 8.79
N ARG A 155 -9.28 14.18 9.81
CA ARG A 155 -10.68 14.64 9.67
C ARG A 155 -10.87 16.11 10.05
N ARG A 156 -9.80 16.77 10.51
CA ARG A 156 -9.79 18.18 10.93
C ARG A 156 -9.15 19.04 9.85
N VAL A 157 -9.88 20.04 9.35
CA VAL A 157 -9.41 20.91 8.27
C VAL A 157 -8.25 21.78 8.71
N GLU A 158 -8.24 22.24 9.98
CA GLU A 158 -7.13 23.04 10.53
C GLU A 158 -5.78 22.30 10.43
N ARG A 159 -5.79 20.98 10.66
CA ARG A 159 -4.59 20.14 10.56
C ARG A 159 -4.09 19.97 9.13
N VAL A 160 -4.96 20.09 8.13
CA VAL A 160 -4.54 20.01 6.71
C VAL A 160 -3.57 21.15 6.41
N ALA A 161 -3.92 22.38 6.78
CA ALA A 161 -3.09 23.55 6.53
C ALA A 161 -1.77 23.50 7.34
N GLU A 162 -1.82 23.01 8.58
CA GLU A 162 -0.64 22.79 9.41
C GLU A 162 0.34 21.80 8.77
N LEU A 163 -0.16 20.64 8.34
CA LEU A 163 0.65 19.60 7.71
C LEU A 163 1.18 20.04 6.34
N ALA A 164 0.38 20.77 5.55
CA ALA A 164 0.83 21.30 4.27
C ALA A 164 2.03 22.25 4.42
N ARG A 165 1.98 23.17 5.40
CA ARG A 165 3.12 24.06 5.72
C ARG A 165 4.34 23.31 6.21
N ALA A 166 4.15 22.18 6.90
CA ALA A 166 5.26 21.37 7.40
C ALA A 166 6.02 20.64 6.28
N GLY A 167 5.39 20.46 5.12
CA GLY A 167 6.01 19.84 3.95
C GLY A 167 6.40 20.81 2.83
N SER A 168 6.26 22.12 3.06
CA SER A 168 6.76 23.19 2.18
C SER A 168 8.19 23.55 2.57
#